data_AF-K1TIF2-F1
#
_entry.id   AF-K1TIF2-F1
#
_cell.length_a   1.000
_cell.length_b   1.000
_cell.length_c   1.000
_cell.angle_alpha   90.00
_cell.angle_beta   90.00
_cell.angle_gamma   90.00
#
_symmetry.space_group_name_H-M   'P 1'
#
loop_
_entity.id
_entity.type
_entity.pdbx_description
1 polymer ?
#
loop_
_entity_poly.entity_id
_entity_poly.type
_entity_poly.pdbx_seq_one_letter_code
_entity_poly.pdbx_strand_id
1 'polypeptide(L)' 'YNYSMASNYNRIPRPIVIMAKDGESRIIIRRETYEDITRNDV' A
#
# COMPACT_ATOMS: atom_id res chain seq x y z
N TYR A 1 -10.08 10.41 1.10
CA TYR A 1 -9.27 10.70 2.30
C TYR A 1 -8.91 9.46 3.11
N ASN A 2 -8.60 8.32 2.48
CA ASN A 2 -8.14 7.12 3.19
C ASN A 2 -6.71 6.83 2.74
N TYR A 3 -6.58 6.17 1.59
CA TYR A 3 -5.27 5.87 1.03
C TYR A 3 -4.40 7.12 0.83
N SER A 4 -4.93 8.24 0.34
CA SER A 4 -4.17 9.48 0.12
C SER A 4 -3.49 10.06 1.37
N MET A 5 -3.97 9.70 2.57
CA MET A 5 -3.41 10.14 3.86
C MET A 5 -2.74 9.01 4.64
N ALA A 6 -2.68 7.78 4.10
CA ALA A 6 -1.99 6.69 4.76
C ALA A 6 -0.48 7.00 4.87
N SER A 7 0.15 6.54 5.95
CA SER A 7 1.56 6.76 6.26
C SER A 7 2.14 5.49 6.88
N ASN A 8 3.47 5.35 6.84
CA ASN A 8 4.21 4.24 7.44
C ASN A 8 4.55 4.46 8.92
N TYR A 9 3.72 5.23 9.63
CA TYR A 9 3.87 5.44 11.08
C TYR A 9 3.93 4.08 11.80
N ASN A 10 4.84 3.95 12.77
CA ASN A 10 5.20 2.67 13.41
C ASN A 10 5.77 1.59 12.47
N ARG A 11 6.32 1.96 11.30
CA ARG A 11 6.89 1.03 10.31
C ARG A 11 5.87 -0.01 9.81
N ILE A 12 4.60 0.37 9.75
CA ILE A 12 3.54 -0.48 9.20
C ILE A 12 3.50 -0.28 7.68
N PRO A 13 3.61 -1.35 6.87
CA PRO A 13 3.51 -1.24 5.42
C PRO A 13 2.08 -0.90 4.98
N ARG A 14 1.94 -0.02 3.99
CA ARG A 14 0.62 0.32 3.43
C ARG A 14 -0.02 -0.91 2.80
N PRO A 15 -1.34 -1.10 3.00
CA PRO A 15 -2.04 -2.28 2.52
C PRO A 15 -2.20 -2.28 1.00
N ILE A 16 -2.48 -3.47 0.47
CA ILE A 16 -2.87 -3.65 -0.92
C ILE A 16 -4.24 -2.99 -1.18
N VAL A 17 -4.42 -2.40 -2.36
CA VAL A 17 -5.73 -1.91 -2.80
C VAL A 17 -6.15 -2.65 -4.07
N ILE A 18 -7.34 -3.20 -4.03
CA ILE A 18 -7.97 -3.93 -5.13
C ILE A 18 -9.12 -3.11 -5.71
N MET A 19 -9.26 -3.16 -7.02
CA MET A 19 -10.42 -2.66 -7.74
C MET A 19 -11.24 -3.87 -8.19
N ALA A 20 -12.50 -3.92 -7.76
CA ALA A 20 -13.47 -4.90 -8.20
C ALA A 20 -14.44 -4.24 -9.19
N LYS A 21 -14.63 -4.84 -10.36
CA LYS A 21 -15.55 -4.38 -11.41
C LYS A 21 -16.01 -5.58 -12.25
N ASP A 22 -17.32 -5.64 -12.53
CA ASP A 22 -17.93 -6.65 -13.42
C ASP A 22 -17.57 -8.11 -13.04
N GLY A 23 -17.47 -8.42 -11.75
CA GLY A 23 -17.12 -9.76 -11.27
C GLY A 23 -15.62 -10.09 -11.30
N GLU A 24 -14.79 -9.19 -11.82
CA GLU A 24 -13.33 -9.32 -11.82
C GLU A 24 -12.69 -8.40 -10.78
N SER A 25 -11.58 -8.87 -10.19
CA SER A 25 -10.78 -8.08 -9.26
C SER A 25 -9.35 -7.95 -9.75
N ARG A 26 -8.78 -6.75 -9.72
CA ARG A 26 -7.37 -6.53 -10.01
C ARG A 26 -6.72 -5.65 -8.94
N ILE A 27 -5.43 -5.89 -8.72
CA ILE A 27 -4.62 -5.07 -7.83
C ILE A 27 -4.35 -3.74 -8.52
N ILE A 28 -4.71 -2.63 -7.87
CA ILE A 28 -4.41 -1.28 -8.33
C ILE A 28 -3.26 -0.65 -7.56
N ILE A 29 -3.00 -1.12 -6.33
CA ILE A 29 -1.88 -0.70 -5.51
C ILE A 29 -1.33 -1.94 -4.82
N ARG A 30 -0.03 -2.22 -5.00
CA ARG A 30 0.66 -3.31 -4.32
C ARG A 30 0.92 -2.96 -2.85
N ARG A 31 0.89 -3.98 -1.98
CA ARG A 31 1.34 -3.85 -0.60
C ARG A 31 2.82 -3.47 -0.57
N GLU A 32 3.18 -2.55 0.32
CA GLU A 32 4.58 -2.22 0.58
C GLU A 32 5.30 -3.34 1.34
N THR A 33 6.59 -3.49 1.06
CA THR A 33 7.48 -4.40 1.78
C THR A 33 8.23 -3.65 2.89
N TYR A 34 8.93 -4.39 3.75
CA TYR A 34 9.81 -3.75 4.75
C TYR A 34 10.99 -3.03 4.10
N GLU A 35 11.47 -3.51 2.94
CA GLU A 35 12.51 -2.84 2.16
C GLU A 35 12.04 -1.48 1.62
N ASP A 36 10.76 -1.37 1.23
CA ASP A 36 10.17 -0.09 0.80
C ASP A 36 10.15 0.93 1.96
N ILE A 37 9.97 0.47 3.19
CA ILE A 37 9.94 1.32 4.39
C ILE A 37 11.34 1.87 4.72
N THR A 38 12.37 1.04 4.59
CA THR A 38 13.76 1.41 4.92
C THR A 38 14.53 1.99 3.72
N ARG A 39 13.88 2.16 2.57
CA ARG A 39 14.51 2.61 1.32
C ARG A 39 15.24 3.95 1.44
N ASN A 40 14.78 4.81 2.34
CA ASN A 40 15.33 6.15 2.56
C ASN A 40 16.11 6.28 3.89
N ASP A 41 16.39 5.16 4.57
CA ASP A 41 17.26 5.13 5.75
C ASP A 41 18.71 5.09 5.24
N VAL A 42 19.55 6.07 5.63
CA VAL A 42 20.96 6.22 5.23
C VAL A 42 21.86 6.03 6.45
#